data_AF-A0A316JA93-F1
#
_entry.id   AF-A0A316JA93-F1
#
_cell.length_a   1.000
_cell.length_b   1.000
_cell.length_c   1.000
_cell.angle_alpha   90.00
_cell.angle_beta   90.00
_cell.angle_gamma   90.00
#
_symmetry.space_group_name_H-M   'P 1'
#
loop_
_entity.id
_entity.type
_entity.pdbx_description
1 polymer ?
#
loop_
_entity_poly.entity_id
_entity_poly.type
_entity_poly.pdbx_seq_one_letter_code
_entity_poly.pdbx_strand_id
1 'polypeptide(L)'
;MNDESPLENKSPENTIGTYAAAAAKAALSALITGEFPDPVGIILPDGEVPWFQLAYEGLGEGYAMAGIVRHDEDAPQGEEGRTVISTVFPAPPGSGIAFEAGEGIDETALDPLFRRLTMEICEQICAEYDLPADLVITVSMPKNETAH
;
A
#
# COMPACT_ATOMS: atom_id res chain seq x y z
N MET A 1 21.10 -29.84 -16.43
CA MET A 1 19.84 -29.31 -15.87
C MET A 1 20.22 -28.47 -14.67
N ASN A 2 20.46 -27.18 -14.88
CA ASN A 2 20.52 -26.19 -13.81
C ASN A 2 19.45 -25.16 -14.19
N ASP A 3 18.23 -25.40 -13.73
CA ASP A 3 17.16 -24.40 -13.72
C ASP A 3 17.34 -23.58 -12.43
N GLU A 4 18.39 -22.77 -12.40
CA GLU A 4 18.49 -21.69 -11.42
C GLU A 4 17.66 -20.53 -11.97
N SER A 5 16.47 -20.35 -11.39
CA SER A 5 15.51 -19.31 -11.76
C SER A 5 16.10 -17.93 -11.41
N PRO A 6 16.30 -17.01 -12.36
CA PRO A 6 16.67 -15.64 -12.03
C PRO A 6 15.42 -14.85 -11.63
N LEU A 7 15.16 -14.76 -10.32
CA LEU A 7 14.21 -13.78 -9.76
C LEU A 7 14.85 -12.38 -9.61
N GLU A 8 16.12 -12.22 -9.96
CA GLU A 8 16.82 -10.94 -10.01
C GLU A 8 16.58 -10.23 -11.35
N ASN A 9 15.47 -9.50 -11.48
CA ASN A 9 15.38 -8.26 -12.28
C ASN A 9 14.01 -7.55 -12.23
N LYS A 10 13.16 -7.82 -11.24
CA LYS A 10 11.89 -7.09 -11.12
C LYS A 10 12.17 -5.75 -10.44
N SER A 11 11.99 -4.65 -11.18
CA SER A 11 12.12 -3.32 -10.60
C SER A 11 11.30 -3.23 -9.30
N PRO A 12 11.86 -2.68 -8.20
CA PRO A 12 11.16 -2.58 -6.93
C PRO A 12 9.85 -1.77 -7.04
N GLU A 13 9.74 -0.91 -8.06
CA GLU A 13 8.56 -0.12 -8.37
C GLU A 13 7.30 -0.95 -8.74
N ASN A 14 7.47 -2.18 -9.27
CA ASN A 14 6.36 -3.01 -9.79
C ASN A 14 5.85 -4.07 -8.80
N THR A 15 6.16 -3.97 -7.51
CA THR A 15 5.71 -4.95 -6.50
C THR A 15 4.37 -4.53 -5.90
N ILE A 16 3.52 -5.50 -5.53
CA ILE A 16 2.27 -5.24 -4.79
C ILE A 16 2.55 -4.36 -3.56
N GLY A 17 3.71 -4.55 -2.93
CA GLY A 17 4.18 -3.73 -1.83
C GLY A 17 4.30 -2.24 -2.14
N THR A 18 4.77 -1.87 -3.33
CA THR A 18 4.89 -0.46 -3.73
C THR A 18 3.51 0.18 -3.91
N TYR A 19 2.60 -0.51 -4.60
CA TYR A 19 1.20 -0.07 -4.75
C TYR A 19 0.49 0.03 -3.39
N ALA A 20 0.69 -0.96 -2.52
CA ALA A 20 0.13 -0.97 -1.17
C ALA A 20 0.68 0.18 -0.31
N ALA A 21 1.97 0.47 -0.36
CA ALA A 21 2.56 1.58 0.38
C ALA A 21 2.01 2.94 -0.09
N ALA A 22 1.83 3.12 -1.40
CA ALA A 22 1.20 4.31 -1.96
C ALA A 22 -0.27 4.45 -1.54
N ALA A 23 -1.03 3.36 -1.57
CA ALA A 23 -2.40 3.34 -1.08
C ALA A 23 -2.47 3.63 0.42
N ALA A 24 -1.60 3.05 1.24
CA ALA A 24 -1.52 3.30 2.67
C ALA A 24 -1.20 4.76 2.99
N LYS A 25 -0.32 5.40 2.19
CA LYS A 25 -0.04 6.84 2.29
C LYS A 25 -1.31 7.67 2.11
N ALA A 26 -2.07 7.39 1.06
CA ALA A 26 -3.30 8.12 0.76
C ALA A 26 -4.37 7.89 1.84
N ALA A 27 -4.55 6.64 2.26
CA ALA A 27 -5.46 6.28 3.34
C ALA A 27 -5.11 6.97 4.66
N LEU A 28 -3.84 6.92 5.10
CA LEU A 28 -3.41 7.60 6.32
C LEU A 28 -3.61 9.12 6.24
N SER A 29 -3.28 9.73 5.09
CA SER A 29 -3.50 11.16 4.88
C SER A 29 -4.99 11.52 5.04
N ALA A 30 -5.88 10.71 4.45
CA ALA A 30 -7.32 10.90 4.59
C ALA A 30 -7.85 10.62 6.00
N LEU A 31 -7.25 9.66 6.73
CA LEU A 31 -7.62 9.39 8.11
C LEU A 31 -7.36 10.61 9.01
N ILE A 32 -6.27 11.33 8.75
CA ILE A 32 -5.85 12.50 9.56
C ILE A 32 -6.53 13.78 9.10
N THR A 33 -6.59 14.01 7.80
CA THR A 33 -7.03 15.29 7.20
C THR A 33 -8.48 15.26 6.70
N GLY A 34 -9.02 14.07 6.41
CA GLY A 34 -10.28 13.89 5.69
C GLY A 34 -10.14 13.96 4.17
N GLU A 35 -8.95 14.22 3.62
CA GLU A 35 -8.69 14.38 2.19
C GLU A 35 -7.73 13.31 1.66
N PHE A 36 -8.06 12.74 0.50
CA PHE A 36 -7.23 11.75 -0.18
C PHE A 36 -6.29 12.45 -1.18
N PRO A 37 -4.96 12.25 -1.09
CA PRO A 37 -4.04 12.76 -2.09
C PRO A 37 -4.13 11.93 -3.37
N ASP A 38 -4.64 12.53 -4.46
CA ASP A 38 -4.66 11.95 -5.80
C ASP A 38 -4.07 12.94 -6.83
N PRO A 39 -2.99 12.58 -7.56
CA PRO A 39 -2.21 11.35 -7.43
C PRO A 39 -1.33 11.34 -6.17
N VAL A 40 -1.05 10.15 -5.63
CA VAL A 40 -0.16 9.95 -4.49
C VAL A 40 1.26 9.59 -4.95
N GLY A 41 2.25 10.34 -4.49
CA GLY A 41 3.66 10.05 -4.71
C GLY A 41 4.32 9.39 -3.51
N ILE A 42 5.15 8.37 -3.71
CA ILE A 42 5.99 7.77 -2.66
C ILE A 42 7.46 7.84 -3.05
N ILE A 43 8.34 7.97 -2.07
CA ILE A 43 9.79 8.01 -2.31
C ILE A 43 10.31 6.57 -2.18
N LEU A 44 10.93 6.06 -3.24
CA LEU A 44 11.58 4.75 -3.22
C LEU A 44 12.97 4.84 -2.58
N PRO A 45 13.56 3.72 -2.11
CA PRO A 45 14.86 3.73 -1.45
C PRO A 45 16.01 4.22 -2.34
N ASP A 46 15.84 4.16 -3.67
CA ASP A 46 16.79 4.66 -4.67
C ASP A 46 16.65 6.18 -4.92
N GLY A 47 15.63 6.83 -4.35
CA GLY A 47 15.35 8.26 -4.47
C GLY A 47 14.34 8.63 -5.57
N GLU A 48 13.86 7.65 -6.33
CA GLU A 48 12.79 7.85 -7.30
C GLU A 48 11.45 8.17 -6.62
N VAL A 49 10.61 8.96 -7.30
CA VAL A 49 9.28 9.36 -6.79
C VAL A 49 8.20 9.02 -7.82
N PRO A 50 7.80 7.73 -7.93
CA PRO A 50 6.65 7.34 -8.74
C PRO A 50 5.36 7.92 -8.17
N TRP A 51 4.41 8.20 -9.07
CA TRP A 51 3.10 8.75 -8.76
C TRP A 51 2.01 7.76 -9.17
N PHE A 52 1.05 7.55 -8.28
CA PHE A 52 -0.01 6.57 -8.45
C PHE A 52 -1.37 7.25 -8.36
N GLN A 53 -2.26 6.93 -9.30
CA GLN A 53 -3.63 7.42 -9.27
C GLN A 53 -4.48 6.53 -8.36
N LEU A 54 -5.31 7.15 -7.53
CA LEU A 54 -6.30 6.46 -6.73
C LEU A 54 -7.44 5.99 -7.64
N ALA A 55 -7.75 4.71 -7.53
CA ALA A 55 -8.90 4.09 -8.17
C ALA A 55 -10.05 3.85 -7.17
N TYR A 56 -9.75 3.89 -5.87
CA TYR A 56 -10.71 3.66 -4.81
C TYR A 56 -10.36 4.51 -3.59
N GLU A 57 -11.38 5.06 -2.95
CA GLU A 57 -11.27 5.88 -1.75
C GLU A 57 -12.42 5.51 -0.83
N GLY A 58 -12.17 5.44 0.46
CA GLY A 58 -13.19 5.18 1.45
C GLY A 58 -12.79 5.70 2.81
N LEU A 59 -13.65 6.51 3.40
CA LEU A 59 -13.46 7.03 4.74
C LEU A 59 -14.62 6.53 5.61
N GLY A 60 -14.29 5.83 6.68
CA GLY A 60 -15.26 5.28 7.63
C GLY A 60 -15.12 5.86 9.02
N GLU A 61 -15.91 5.35 9.97
CA GLU A 61 -15.79 5.72 11.37
C GLU A 61 -14.51 5.14 11.97
N GLY A 62 -13.46 5.96 12.05
CA GLY A 62 -12.18 5.60 12.66
C GLY A 62 -11.26 4.77 11.76
N TYR A 63 -11.46 4.78 10.45
CA TYR A 63 -10.55 4.17 9.48
C TYR A 63 -10.63 4.87 8.12
N ALA A 64 -9.59 4.71 7.33
CA ALA A 64 -9.57 5.14 5.94
C ALA A 64 -9.00 4.03 5.07
N MET A 65 -9.42 4.00 3.81
CA MET A 65 -8.94 3.06 2.81
C MET A 65 -8.75 3.78 1.48
N ALA A 66 -7.68 3.42 0.79
CA ALA A 66 -7.43 3.86 -0.57
C ALA A 66 -7.01 2.66 -1.40
N GLY A 67 -7.26 2.70 -2.70
CA GLY A 67 -6.90 1.64 -3.61
C GLY A 67 -6.32 2.17 -4.91
N ILE A 68 -5.33 1.46 -5.43
CA ILE A 68 -4.64 1.78 -6.67
C ILE A 68 -4.76 0.57 -7.59
N VAL A 69 -5.15 0.81 -8.85
CA VAL A 69 -5.17 -0.23 -9.87
C VAL A 69 -3.76 -0.49 -10.34
N ARG A 70 -3.36 -1.76 -10.32
CA ARG A 70 -2.08 -2.19 -10.87
C ARG A 70 -2.17 -2.20 -12.39
N HIS A 71 -1.34 -1.41 -13.04
CA HIS A 71 -1.27 -1.32 -14.51
C HIS A 71 -0.02 -1.98 -15.10
N ASP A 72 0.77 -2.68 -14.29
CA ASP A 72 2.00 -3.31 -14.78
C ASP A 72 1.71 -4.44 -15.76
N GLU A 73 2.20 -4.31 -16.99
CA GLU A 73 2.18 -5.38 -18.00
C GLU A 73 3.03 -6.60 -17.58
N ASP A 74 3.90 -6.46 -16.57
CA ASP A 74 4.76 -7.52 -15.99
C ASP A 74 4.12 -8.22 -14.78
N ALA A 75 2.86 -7.92 -14.46
CA ALA A 75 2.14 -8.62 -13.41
C ALA A 75 1.91 -10.10 -13.82
N PRO A 76 2.01 -11.07 -12.88
CA PRO A 76 1.67 -12.45 -13.20
C PRO A 76 0.21 -12.54 -13.68
N GLN A 77 -0.09 -13.53 -14.53
CA GLN A 77 -1.39 -13.62 -15.21
C GLN A 77 -2.57 -13.45 -14.25
N GLY A 78 -3.44 -12.49 -14.56
CA GLY A 78 -4.66 -12.20 -13.80
C GLY A 78 -4.48 -11.21 -12.65
N GLU A 79 -3.28 -10.66 -12.42
CA GLU A 79 -3.06 -9.57 -11.47
C GLU A 79 -3.10 -8.17 -12.09
N GLU A 80 -2.89 -8.07 -13.40
CA GLU A 80 -3.05 -6.82 -14.14
C GLU A 80 -4.51 -6.33 -14.07
N GLY A 81 -4.70 -5.04 -13.76
CA GLY A 81 -6.03 -4.44 -13.60
C GLY A 81 -6.73 -4.78 -12.28
N ARG A 82 -6.05 -5.43 -11.33
CA ARG A 82 -6.57 -5.60 -9.96
C ARG A 82 -6.27 -4.38 -9.10
N THR A 83 -7.20 -4.05 -8.21
CA THR A 83 -7.04 -2.95 -7.26
C THR A 83 -6.36 -3.44 -6.00
N VAL A 84 -5.21 -2.88 -5.67
CA VAL A 84 -4.55 -3.05 -4.39
C VAL A 84 -5.10 -2.00 -3.43
N ILE A 85 -5.81 -2.45 -2.40
CA ILE A 85 -6.46 -1.61 -1.39
C ILE A 85 -5.65 -1.69 -0.10
N SER A 86 -5.36 -0.55 0.50
CA SER A 86 -4.79 -0.48 1.85
C SER A 86 -5.74 0.25 2.77
N THR A 87 -6.10 -0.42 3.86
CA THR A 87 -6.96 0.10 4.92
C THR A 87 -6.12 0.40 6.14
N VAL A 88 -6.26 1.60 6.68
CA VAL A 88 -5.50 2.10 7.82
C VAL A 88 -6.45 2.34 8.99
N PHE A 89 -6.12 1.71 10.12
CA PHE A 89 -6.80 1.88 11.40
C PHE A 89 -5.84 2.46 12.45
N PRO A 90 -6.32 3.32 13.36
CA PRO A 90 -5.56 3.69 14.54
C PRO A 90 -5.45 2.49 15.48
N ALA A 91 -4.24 2.23 15.98
CA ALA A 91 -3.97 1.19 16.97
C ALA A 91 -3.97 1.77 18.40
N PRO A 92 -4.05 0.94 19.44
CA PRO A 92 -3.84 1.39 20.81
C PRO A 92 -2.47 2.07 20.97
N PRO A 93 -2.35 3.08 21.84
CA PRO A 93 -1.11 3.82 22.01
C PRO A 93 0.07 2.92 22.43
N GLY A 94 1.21 3.06 21.76
CA GLY A 94 2.41 2.26 21.97
C GLY A 94 2.41 0.89 21.28
N SER A 95 1.51 0.66 20.32
CA SER A 95 1.47 -0.56 19.51
C SER A 95 2.47 -0.53 18.34
N GLY A 96 2.84 0.67 17.88
CA GLY A 96 3.59 0.86 16.64
C GLY A 96 2.77 0.53 15.39
N ILE A 97 3.46 0.26 14.29
CA ILE A 97 2.83 -0.05 12.99
C ILE A 97 2.77 -1.56 12.80
N ALA A 98 1.56 -2.09 12.71
CA ALA A 98 1.29 -3.49 12.38
C ALA A 98 0.75 -3.64 10.95
N PHE A 99 1.06 -4.78 10.32
CA PHE A 99 0.64 -5.08 8.95
C PHE A 99 -0.14 -6.39 8.92
N GLU A 100 -1.22 -6.41 8.15
CA GLU A 100 -2.08 -7.59 7.99
C GLU A 100 -2.38 -7.87 6.52
N ALA A 101 -2.30 -9.15 6.14
CA ALA A 101 -2.69 -9.62 4.82
C ALA A 101 -4.20 -9.90 4.82
N GLY A 102 -4.94 -9.13 4.05
CA GLY A 102 -6.38 -9.27 3.87
C GLY A 102 -6.74 -10.11 2.65
N GLU A 103 -7.92 -9.87 2.09
CA GLU A 103 -8.45 -10.71 1.03
C GLU A 103 -7.60 -10.67 -0.23
N GLY A 104 -7.32 -11.85 -0.80
CA GLY A 104 -6.75 -11.98 -2.14
C GLY A 104 -5.27 -11.64 -2.26
N ILE A 105 -4.58 -11.44 -1.13
CA ILE A 105 -3.12 -11.40 -1.02
C ILE A 105 -2.64 -12.36 0.06
N ASP A 106 -1.37 -12.74 0.00
CA ASP A 106 -0.69 -13.54 1.03
C ASP A 106 0.35 -12.68 1.77
N GLU A 107 0.84 -13.18 2.90
CA GLU A 107 1.93 -12.57 3.70
C GLU A 107 3.18 -12.21 2.87
N THR A 108 3.41 -12.90 1.75
CA THR A 108 4.51 -12.63 0.82
C THR A 108 4.39 -11.27 0.13
N ALA A 109 3.18 -10.69 0.04
CA ALA A 109 2.98 -9.33 -0.46
C ALA A 109 3.42 -8.27 0.56
N LEU A 110 3.49 -8.62 1.85
CA LEU A 110 3.97 -7.76 2.95
C LEU A 110 5.49 -7.89 3.15
N ASP A 111 6.23 -7.86 2.03
CA ASP A 111 7.68 -8.00 1.93
C ASP A 111 8.44 -6.91 2.74
N PRO A 112 9.72 -7.13 3.13
CA PRO A 112 10.54 -6.10 3.77
C PRO A 112 10.56 -4.74 3.06
N LEU A 113 10.48 -4.68 1.73
CA LEU A 113 10.39 -3.40 1.00
C LEU A 113 9.09 -2.66 1.34
N PHE A 114 7.94 -3.35 1.29
CA PHE A 114 6.65 -2.79 1.67
C PHE A 114 6.67 -2.25 3.09
N ARG A 115 7.18 -3.04 4.03
CA ARG A 115 7.23 -2.66 5.45
C ARG A 115 8.09 -1.42 5.64
N ARG A 116 9.27 -1.38 5.02
CA ARG A 116 10.18 -0.23 5.10
C ARG A 116 9.54 1.05 4.56
N LEU A 117 8.98 0.99 3.34
CA LEU A 117 8.33 2.14 2.70
C LEU A 117 7.17 2.64 3.53
N THR A 118 6.28 1.74 3.94
CA THR A 118 5.06 2.12 4.66
C THR A 118 5.38 2.66 6.05
N MET A 119 6.33 2.07 6.77
CA MET A 119 6.79 2.61 8.05
C MET A 119 7.30 4.05 7.91
N GLU A 120 8.23 4.29 6.97
CA GLU A 120 8.83 5.61 6.77
C GLU A 120 7.77 6.67 6.41
N ILE A 121 6.86 6.32 5.51
CA ILE A 121 5.74 7.19 5.12
C ILE A 121 4.84 7.49 6.32
N CYS A 122 4.44 6.46 7.07
CA CYS A 122 3.55 6.63 8.21
C CYS A 122 4.19 7.46 9.31
N GLU A 123 5.44 7.18 9.65
CA GLU A 123 6.21 7.96 10.64
C GLU A 123 6.34 9.42 10.20
N GLN A 124 6.63 9.68 8.92
CA GLN A 124 6.73 11.04 8.40
C GLN A 124 5.41 11.80 8.52
N ILE A 125 4.29 11.19 8.10
CA ILE A 125 2.98 11.84 8.17
C ILE A 125 2.56 12.02 9.64
N CYS A 126 2.68 10.99 10.47
CA CYS A 126 2.36 11.10 11.89
C CYS A 126 3.17 12.20 12.58
N ALA A 127 4.47 12.31 12.27
CA ALA A 127 5.32 13.38 12.80
C ALA A 127 4.90 14.79 12.32
N GLU A 128 4.45 14.93 11.07
CA GLU A 128 3.96 16.21 10.53
C GLU A 128 2.72 16.72 11.28
N TYR A 129 1.87 15.81 11.75
CA TYR A 129 0.63 16.13 12.46
C TYR A 129 0.70 15.96 13.99
N ASP A 130 1.89 15.73 14.57
CA ASP A 130 2.11 15.47 16.01
C ASP A 130 1.27 14.28 16.55
N LEU A 131 1.09 13.25 15.73
CA LEU A 131 0.36 12.03 16.05
C LEU A 131 1.31 10.85 16.30
N PRO A 132 0.91 9.86 17.12
CA PRO A 132 1.67 8.63 17.26
C PRO A 132 1.55 7.76 16.00
N ALA A 133 2.63 7.07 15.63
CA ALA A 133 2.65 6.06 14.57
C ALA A 133 2.10 4.70 15.06
N ASP A 134 0.95 4.75 15.74
CA ASP A 134 0.23 3.57 16.23
C ASP A 134 -0.87 3.22 15.24
N LEU A 135 -0.57 2.32 14.29
CA LEU A 135 -1.42 2.05 13.14
C LEU A 135 -1.50 0.55 12.85
N VAL A 136 -2.66 0.09 12.39
CA VAL A 136 -2.84 -1.22 11.76
C VAL A 136 -3.16 -1.00 10.29
N ILE A 137 -2.35 -1.61 9.42
CA ILE A 137 -2.44 -1.45 7.98
C ILE A 137 -2.77 -2.81 7.37
N THR A 138 -3.99 -2.95 6.87
CA THR A 138 -4.45 -4.16 6.18
C THR A 138 -4.37 -3.94 4.68
N VAL A 139 -3.63 -4.80 3.98
CA VAL A 139 -3.56 -4.76 2.52
C VAL A 139 -4.48 -5.83 1.95
N SER A 140 -5.25 -5.51 0.91
CA SER A 140 -6.13 -6.46 0.25
C SER A 140 -6.09 -6.24 -1.26
N MET A 141 -6.29 -7.30 -2.01
CA MET A 141 -6.48 -7.26 -3.44
C MET A 141 -7.73 -8.08 -3.74
N PRO A 142 -8.95 -7.53 -3.57
CA PRO A 142 -10.17 -8.27 -3.85
C PRO A 142 -10.16 -8.76 -5.30
N LYS A 143 -10.88 -9.85 -5.57
CA LYS A 143 -11.14 -10.23 -6.96
C LYS A 143 -12.08 -9.19 -7.55
N ASN A 144 -11.80 -8.73 -8.76
CA ASN A 144 -12.68 -7.83 -9.49
C ASN A 144 -14.03 -8.52 -9.68
N GLU A 145 -14.98 -8.37 -8.76
CA GLU A 145 -16.38 -8.61 -9.08
C GLU A 145 -16.77 -7.49 -10.01
N THR A 146 -16.85 -7.84 -11.29
CA THR A 146 -17.47 -7.02 -12.32
C THR A 146 -18.83 -6.57 -11.77
N ALA A 147 -18.95 -5.33 -11.30
CA ALA A 147 -20.24 -4.70 -11.12
C ALA A 147 -20.83 -4.58 -12.52
N HIS A 148 -21.60 -5.60 -12.92
CA HIS A 148 -22.37 -5.60 -14.15
C HIS A 148 -23.81 -5.19 -13.84
#